data_AF-A0A7W8KE33-F1
#
_entry.id   AF-A0A7W8KE33-F1
#
_cell.length_a   1.000
_cell.length_b   1.000
_cell.length_c   1.000
_cell.angle_alpha   90.00
_cell.angle_beta   90.00
_cell.angle_gamma   90.00
#
_symmetry.space_group_name_H-M   'P 1'
#
loop_
_entity.id
_entity.type
_entity.pdbx_description
1 polymer ?
#
loop_
_entity_poly.entity_id
_entity_poly.type
_entity_poly.pdbx_seq_one_letter_code
_entity_poly.pdbx_strand_id
1 'polypeptide(L)'
;MKQTTITVLRSLLVSIALAAAVAVAVDFSTPHTFTAGTTIKASEMNDNFQAAQTELRRLDSKIVGFVHTSTAGNSVNNWTCIDNPATNDKPNAVVTVTHNYNPGGDSTKSNYDTNLTGVWYTTNKWCIYHEDPSKAMTAGKTYNVVVVQP
;
A
#
# COMPACT_ATOMS: atom_id res chain seq x y z
N MET A 1 -42.04 -6.98 -44.41
CA MET A 1 -40.68 -6.86 -44.98
C MET A 1 -40.03 -5.60 -44.39
N LYS A 2 -38.76 -5.71 -43.97
CA LYS A 2 -37.87 -4.74 -43.32
C LYS A 2 -37.85 -4.76 -41.77
N GLN A 3 -36.97 -5.63 -41.28
CA GLN A 3 -36.23 -5.48 -40.03
C GLN A 3 -35.40 -4.18 -40.09
N THR A 4 -35.28 -3.47 -38.97
CA THR A 4 -34.17 -2.52 -38.74
C THR A 4 -33.81 -2.53 -37.26
N THR A 5 -32.57 -2.94 -36.99
CA THR A 5 -31.92 -3.10 -35.70
C THR A 5 -31.45 -1.75 -35.14
N ILE A 6 -31.72 -1.43 -33.87
CA ILE A 6 -30.88 -0.51 -33.08
C ILE A 6 -30.72 -1.09 -31.65
N THR A 7 -29.55 -1.67 -31.42
CA THR A 7 -28.93 -2.02 -30.14
C THR A 7 -28.37 -0.75 -29.50
N VAL A 8 -28.50 -0.52 -28.18
CA VAL A 8 -27.61 0.19 -27.21
C VAL A 8 -28.39 0.25 -25.87
N LEU A 9 -27.93 -0.04 -24.65
CA LEU A 9 -26.80 -0.73 -24.03
C LEU A 9 -27.22 -0.91 -22.55
N ARG A 10 -26.98 -2.07 -21.94
CA ARG A 10 -27.28 -2.35 -20.52
C ARG A 10 -26.11 -1.92 -19.63
N SER A 11 -26.43 -1.58 -18.37
CA SER A 11 -25.56 -1.60 -17.15
C SER A 11 -24.66 -0.36 -16.97
N LEU A 12 -24.32 0.12 -15.77
CA LEU A 12 -24.00 -0.59 -14.53
C LEU A 12 -24.13 0.39 -13.32
N LEU A 13 -24.86 0.00 -12.26
CA LEU A 13 -24.78 0.64 -10.95
C LEU A 13 -23.48 0.20 -10.29
N VAL A 14 -22.55 1.12 -10.04
CA VAL A 14 -21.35 0.82 -9.23
C VAL A 14 -21.68 1.10 -7.78
N SER A 15 -21.99 0.03 -7.05
CA SER A 15 -22.11 0.02 -5.60
C SER A 15 -20.71 0.13 -4.99
N ILE A 16 -20.40 1.23 -4.29
CA ILE A 16 -19.19 1.33 -3.45
C ILE A 16 -19.46 0.54 -2.17
N ALA A 17 -18.94 -0.68 -2.09
CA ALA A 17 -18.81 -1.41 -0.84
C ALA A 17 -17.47 -1.04 -0.21
N LEU A 18 -17.50 -0.21 0.83
CA LEU A 18 -16.34 0.00 1.70
C LEU A 18 -16.19 -1.26 2.56
N ALA A 19 -15.34 -2.20 2.13
CA ALA A 19 -14.96 -3.34 2.95
C ALA A 19 -14.00 -2.83 4.05
N ALA A 20 -14.49 -2.72 5.28
CA ALA A 20 -13.63 -2.54 6.44
C ALA A 20 -12.85 -3.84 6.66
N ALA A 21 -11.58 -3.86 6.28
CA ALA A 21 -10.68 -4.94 6.64
C ALA A 21 -10.42 -4.87 8.16
N VAL A 22 -10.98 -5.80 8.92
CA VAL A 22 -10.59 -6.01 10.32
C VAL A 22 -9.27 -6.78 10.29
N ALA A 23 -8.15 -6.07 10.45
CA ALA A 23 -6.88 -6.72 10.76
C ALA A 23 -6.99 -7.30 12.17
N VAL A 24 -6.96 -8.63 12.29
CA VAL A 24 -6.81 -9.28 13.60
C VAL A 24 -5.37 -9.04 14.02
N ALA A 25 -5.15 -8.12 14.96
CA ALA A 25 -3.87 -8.00 15.61
C ALA A 25 -3.57 -9.34 16.30
N VAL A 26 -2.46 -9.98 15.91
CA VAL A 26 -1.90 -11.06 16.72
C VAL A 26 -1.43 -10.43 18.02
N ASP A 27 -2.07 -10.78 19.12
CA ASP A 27 -1.71 -10.27 20.44
C ASP A 27 -0.26 -10.67 20.77
N PHE A 28 0.53 -9.69 21.22
CA PHE A 28 1.87 -9.93 21.73
C PHE A 28 1.77 -10.73 23.04
N SER A 29 2.35 -11.93 23.06
CA SER A 29 2.43 -12.75 24.27
C SER A 29 3.86 -12.79 24.79
N THR A 30 4.04 -12.40 26.05
CA THR A 30 5.27 -12.73 26.78
C THR A 30 5.23 -14.21 27.18
N PRO A 31 6.25 -15.01 26.85
CA PRO A 31 6.27 -16.45 27.14
C PRO A 31 6.10 -16.83 28.61
N HIS A 32 6.51 -15.96 29.55
CA HIS A 32 6.49 -16.26 30.99
C HIS A 32 5.73 -15.22 31.79
N THR A 33 4.75 -15.67 32.59
CA THR A 33 4.06 -14.87 33.59
C THR A 33 4.70 -15.08 34.97
N PHE A 34 5.25 -14.02 35.57
CA PHE A 34 5.86 -14.10 36.90
C PHE A 34 4.80 -14.17 37.99
N THR A 35 4.95 -15.12 38.92
CA THR A 35 4.05 -15.25 40.08
C THR A 35 4.61 -14.44 41.26
N ALA A 36 3.78 -13.59 41.86
CA ALA A 36 4.17 -12.81 43.02
C ALA A 36 4.69 -13.72 44.16
N GLY A 37 5.78 -13.33 44.80
CA GLY A 37 6.41 -14.09 45.88
C GLY A 37 7.32 -15.24 45.43
N THR A 38 7.46 -15.48 44.12
CA THR A 38 8.42 -16.45 43.58
C THR A 38 9.71 -15.78 43.09
N THR A 39 10.83 -16.50 43.16
CA THR A 39 12.10 -16.02 42.59
C THR A 39 12.01 -16.01 41.06
N ILE A 40 12.23 -14.85 40.46
CA ILE A 40 12.34 -14.69 39.01
C ILE A 40 13.69 -15.21 38.54
N LYS A 41 13.72 -16.12 37.54
CA LYS A 41 14.99 -16.58 36.97
C LYS A 41 15.43 -15.66 35.83
N ALA A 42 16.74 -15.41 35.75
CA ALA A 42 17.31 -14.61 34.66
C ALA A 42 17.02 -15.20 33.27
N SER A 43 16.93 -16.53 33.14
CA SER A 43 16.55 -17.21 31.90
C SER A 43 15.13 -16.86 31.44
N GLU A 44 14.16 -16.82 32.36
CA GLU A 44 12.75 -16.51 32.06
C GLU A 44 12.61 -15.03 31.64
N MET A 45 13.35 -14.13 32.28
CA MET A 45 13.45 -12.73 31.87
C MET A 45 14.05 -12.59 30.46
N ASN A 46 15.14 -13.30 30.18
CA ASN A 46 15.78 -13.28 28.87
C ASN A 46 14.84 -13.77 27.76
N ASP A 47 14.08 -14.84 28.00
CA ASP A 47 13.09 -15.34 27.04
C ASP A 47 12.01 -14.28 26.75
N ASN A 48 11.49 -13.60 27.79
CA ASN A 48 10.53 -12.51 27.63
C ASN A 48 11.12 -11.34 26.83
N PHE A 49 12.38 -10.97 27.06
CA PHE A 49 13.05 -9.94 26.27
C PHE A 49 13.26 -10.36 24.81
N GLN A 50 13.59 -11.62 24.54
CA GLN A 50 13.72 -12.12 23.16
C GLN A 50 12.39 -12.14 22.43
N ALA A 51 11.30 -12.49 23.12
CA ALA A 51 9.95 -12.41 22.57
C ALA A 51 9.59 -10.96 22.20
N ALA A 52 9.84 -10.01 23.11
CA ALA A 52 9.61 -8.58 22.85
C ALA A 52 10.43 -8.07 21.66
N GLN A 53 11.71 -8.42 21.56
CA GLN A 53 12.56 -8.03 20.43
C GLN A 53 12.08 -8.63 19.11
N THR A 54 11.58 -9.87 19.13
CA THR A 54 11.05 -10.54 17.93
C THR A 54 9.79 -9.83 17.44
N GLU A 55 8.92 -9.44 18.36
CA GLU A 55 7.71 -8.70 18.03
C GLU A 55 8.00 -7.30 17.50
N LEU A 56 8.95 -6.58 18.10
CA LEU A 56 9.40 -5.29 17.58
C LEU A 56 9.91 -5.40 16.14
N ARG A 57 10.77 -6.39 15.86
CA ARG A 57 11.26 -6.67 14.50
C ARG A 57 10.12 -6.99 13.53
N ARG A 58 9.09 -7.71 14.01
CA ARG A 58 7.89 -8.02 13.22
C ARG A 58 7.11 -6.75 12.90
N LEU A 59 6.93 -5.85 13.85
CA LEU A 59 6.25 -4.57 13.67
C LEU A 59 7.04 -3.63 12.74
N ASP A 60 8.36 -3.54 12.90
CA ASP A 60 9.22 -2.76 12.01
C ASP A 60 9.11 -3.24 10.56
N SER A 61 8.98 -4.56 10.36
CA SER A 61 8.83 -5.13 9.02
C SER A 61 7.46 -4.84 8.36
N LYS A 62 6.45 -4.41 9.13
CA LYS A 62 5.12 -4.06 8.60
C LYS A 62 5.11 -2.71 7.91
N ILE A 63 6.03 -1.80 8.23
CA ILE A 63 6.10 -0.47 7.61
C ILE A 63 7.20 -0.50 6.54
N VAL A 64 6.80 -0.40 5.29
CA VAL A 64 7.72 -0.44 4.15
C VAL A 64 7.66 0.88 3.38
N GLY A 65 8.81 1.52 3.22
CA GLY A 65 8.98 2.73 2.42
C GLY A 65 9.79 2.47 1.15
N PHE A 66 9.35 2.99 0.01
CA PHE A 66 10.09 2.93 -1.26
C PHE A 66 9.69 4.07 -2.20
N VAL A 67 10.44 4.23 -3.30
CA VAL A 67 10.11 5.18 -4.37
C VAL A 67 9.50 4.41 -5.54
N HIS A 68 8.29 4.80 -5.95
CA HIS A 68 7.67 4.33 -7.18
C HIS A 68 8.01 5.27 -8.33
N THR A 69 8.22 4.72 -9.53
CA THR A 69 8.46 5.49 -10.76
C THR A 69 7.50 5.03 -11.84
N SER A 70 6.73 5.98 -12.38
CA SER A 70 5.91 5.75 -13.57
C SER A 70 6.80 5.50 -14.80
N THR A 71 6.43 4.51 -15.59
CA THR A 71 7.05 4.14 -16.85
C THR A 71 5.96 3.85 -17.86
N ALA A 72 6.30 3.79 -19.15
CA ALA A 72 5.33 3.39 -20.17
C ALA A 72 4.78 1.96 -19.96
N GLY A 73 5.52 1.09 -19.28
CA GLY A 73 5.12 -0.31 -19.04
C GLY A 73 4.24 -0.53 -17.80
N ASN A 74 4.20 0.43 -16.87
CA ASN A 74 3.40 0.32 -15.65
C ASN A 74 2.30 1.40 -15.55
N SER A 75 2.14 2.23 -16.59
CA SER A 75 1.19 3.34 -16.61
C SER A 75 0.17 3.18 -17.72
N VAL A 76 -1.10 3.46 -17.40
CA VAL A 76 -2.22 3.42 -18.34
C VAL A 76 -3.11 4.63 -18.05
N ASN A 77 -3.47 5.39 -19.08
CA ASN A 77 -4.29 6.59 -18.96
C ASN A 77 -3.72 7.56 -17.90
N ASN A 78 -4.45 7.76 -16.81
CA ASN A 78 -4.14 8.68 -15.71
C ASN A 78 -3.52 7.98 -14.48
N TRP A 79 -3.10 6.73 -14.58
CA TRP A 79 -2.59 5.98 -13.42
C TRP A 79 -1.35 5.13 -13.71
N THR A 80 -0.63 4.76 -12.65
CA THR A 80 0.53 3.87 -12.65
C THR A 80 0.42 2.85 -11.53
N CYS A 81 0.65 1.57 -11.81
CA CYS A 81 0.57 0.51 -10.79
C CYS A 81 1.92 0.18 -10.18
N ILE A 82 1.89 -0.04 -8.88
CA ILE A 82 3.05 -0.39 -8.06
C ILE A 82 3.30 -1.89 -8.19
N ASP A 83 4.56 -2.24 -8.40
CA ASP A 83 5.03 -3.62 -8.32
C ASP A 83 6.02 -3.76 -7.17
N ASN A 84 5.50 -4.17 -6.00
CA ASN A 84 6.29 -4.30 -4.78
C ASN A 84 5.72 -5.42 -3.90
N PRO A 85 6.55 -6.28 -3.29
CA PRO A 85 6.10 -7.33 -2.37
C PRO A 85 5.25 -6.81 -1.20
N ALA A 86 5.45 -5.56 -0.77
CA ALA A 86 4.66 -4.95 0.30
C ALA A 86 3.22 -4.61 -0.11
N THR A 87 2.94 -4.49 -1.42
CA THR A 87 1.63 -4.06 -1.95
C THR A 87 0.92 -5.12 -2.80
N ASN A 88 1.67 -6.01 -3.46
CA ASN A 88 1.13 -7.03 -4.35
C ASN A 88 0.29 -8.04 -3.55
N ASP A 89 -0.94 -8.29 -4.01
CA ASP A 89 -1.88 -9.22 -3.36
C ASP A 89 -2.21 -8.85 -1.90
N LYS A 90 -2.03 -7.57 -1.53
CA LYS A 90 -2.35 -7.02 -0.21
C LYS A 90 -3.47 -5.98 -0.28
N PRO A 91 -4.75 -6.40 -0.48
CA PRO A 91 -5.88 -5.47 -0.52
C PRO A 91 -6.08 -4.70 0.79
N ASN A 92 -5.65 -5.28 1.91
CA ASN A 92 -5.82 -4.70 3.25
C ASN A 92 -4.62 -3.85 3.70
N ALA A 93 -3.63 -3.61 2.84
CA ALA A 93 -2.53 -2.72 3.17
C ALA A 93 -3.02 -1.26 3.18
N VAL A 94 -2.49 -0.45 4.10
CA VAL A 94 -2.70 1.00 4.06
C VAL A 94 -1.55 1.62 3.28
N VAL A 95 -1.86 2.20 2.12
CA VAL A 95 -0.88 2.82 1.22
C VAL A 95 -1.07 4.32 1.21
N THR A 96 0.02 5.05 1.45
CA THR A 96 0.07 6.52 1.35
C THR A 96 1.17 6.92 0.39
N VAL A 97 0.91 7.94 -0.42
CA VAL A 97 1.87 8.44 -1.42
C VAL A 97 2.06 9.94 -1.31
N THR A 98 3.27 10.40 -1.62
CA THR A 98 3.57 11.82 -1.84
C THR A 98 4.39 11.97 -3.12
N HIS A 99 4.12 13.02 -3.88
CA HIS A 99 4.93 13.32 -5.06
C HIS A 99 6.38 13.59 -4.67
N ASN A 100 7.33 13.00 -5.39
CA ASN A 100 8.75 13.20 -5.16
C ASN A 100 9.35 13.98 -6.34
N TYR A 101 9.50 15.30 -6.18
CA TYR A 101 10.07 16.17 -7.22
C TYR A 101 11.60 15.98 -7.44
N ASN A 102 12.30 15.33 -6.53
CA ASN A 102 13.75 15.20 -6.65
C ASN A 102 14.25 13.88 -6.03
N PRO A 103 13.99 12.73 -6.69
CA PRO A 103 14.38 11.44 -6.16
C PRO A 103 15.91 11.35 -6.06
N GLY A 104 16.42 11.16 -4.84
CA GLY A 104 17.86 11.04 -4.58
C GLY A 104 18.65 12.36 -4.64
N GLY A 105 17.97 13.51 -4.74
CA GLY A 105 18.63 14.83 -4.76
C GLY A 105 19.13 15.30 -6.14
N ASP A 106 18.92 14.51 -7.19
CA ASP A 106 19.22 14.86 -8.59
C ASP A 106 18.32 15.97 -9.18
N SER A 107 18.74 17.22 -9.04
CA SER A 107 18.05 18.40 -9.57
C SER A 107 17.97 18.47 -11.11
N THR A 108 18.61 17.53 -11.83
CA THR A 108 18.58 17.51 -13.30
C THR A 108 17.32 16.85 -13.86
N LYS A 109 16.59 16.10 -13.03
CA LYS A 109 15.34 15.44 -13.41
C LYS A 109 14.14 16.29 -13.03
N SER A 110 13.62 17.04 -14.01
CA SER A 110 12.32 17.71 -13.85
C SER A 110 11.19 16.70 -13.96
N ASN A 111 10.79 16.12 -12.82
CA ASN A 111 9.65 15.21 -12.75
C ASN A 111 8.44 15.84 -12.05
N TYR A 112 8.39 17.17 -11.97
CA TYR A 112 7.31 17.94 -11.34
C TYR A 112 5.93 17.52 -11.84
N ASP A 113 5.06 17.16 -10.92
CA ASP A 113 3.68 16.78 -11.18
C ASP A 113 2.75 17.64 -10.32
N THR A 114 1.89 18.43 -10.97
CA THR A 114 0.93 19.33 -10.31
C THR A 114 -0.44 18.71 -10.15
N ASN A 115 -0.64 17.49 -10.66
CA ASN A 115 -1.93 16.83 -10.59
C ASN A 115 -2.19 16.32 -9.17
N LEU A 116 -3.41 16.49 -8.69
CA LEU A 116 -3.84 15.85 -7.45
C LEU A 116 -3.81 14.33 -7.65
N THR A 117 -3.24 13.62 -6.67
CA THR A 117 -3.05 12.17 -6.74
C THR A 117 -3.77 11.44 -5.63
N GLY A 118 -4.32 10.28 -5.99
CA GLY A 118 -4.93 9.32 -5.07
C GLY A 118 -4.32 7.94 -5.26
N VAL A 119 -4.72 7.00 -4.40
CA VAL A 119 -4.38 5.58 -4.52
C VAL A 119 -5.61 4.71 -4.51
N TRP A 120 -5.58 3.63 -5.28
CA TRP A 120 -6.65 2.64 -5.31
C TRP A 120 -6.08 1.24 -5.47
N TYR A 121 -6.82 0.25 -4.97
CA TYR A 121 -6.49 -1.15 -5.17
C TYR A 121 -7.29 -1.72 -6.34
N THR A 122 -6.58 -2.34 -7.27
CA THR A 122 -7.16 -3.06 -8.42
C THR A 122 -7.39 -4.52 -8.05
N THR A 123 -7.32 -5.46 -9.01
CA THR A 123 -7.48 -6.90 -8.71
C THR A 123 -6.36 -7.43 -7.82
N ASN A 124 -5.12 -7.02 -8.07
CA ASN A 124 -3.95 -7.54 -7.34
C ASN A 124 -2.90 -6.48 -6.97
N LYS A 125 -3.07 -5.22 -7.40
CA LYS A 125 -2.06 -4.16 -7.26
C LYS A 125 -2.66 -2.87 -6.76
N TRP A 126 -1.90 -2.17 -5.92
CA TRP A 126 -2.11 -0.76 -5.61
C TRP A 126 -1.59 0.10 -6.76
N CYS A 127 -2.35 1.13 -7.13
CA CYS A 127 -1.99 2.03 -8.21
C CYS A 127 -2.21 3.48 -7.79
N ILE A 128 -1.34 4.36 -8.28
CA ILE A 128 -1.40 5.81 -8.07
C ILE A 128 -2.10 6.41 -9.28
N TYR A 129 -3.09 7.25 -9.08
CA TYR A 129 -3.85 7.88 -10.17
C TYR A 129 -3.95 9.39 -9.99
N HIS A 130 -4.06 10.12 -11.09
CA HIS A 130 -4.49 11.51 -11.06
C HIS A 130 -6.01 11.57 -10.89
N GLU A 131 -6.46 12.38 -9.93
CA GLU A 131 -7.89 12.59 -9.64
C GLU A 131 -8.65 13.16 -10.86
N ASP A 132 -7.97 13.96 -11.70
CA ASP A 132 -8.48 14.36 -13.01
C ASP A 132 -8.12 13.29 -14.07
N PRO A 133 -9.10 12.52 -14.58
CA PRO A 133 -8.83 11.45 -15.53
C PRO A 133 -8.40 11.96 -16.92
N SER A 134 -8.55 13.26 -17.21
CA SER A 134 -8.04 13.87 -18.44
C SER A 134 -6.52 14.06 -18.43
N LYS A 135 -5.89 13.96 -17.25
CA LYS A 135 -4.45 14.14 -17.06
C LYS A 135 -3.74 12.81 -17.12
N ALA A 136 -3.10 12.54 -18.25
CA ALA A 136 -2.34 11.31 -18.43
C ALA A 136 -1.18 11.21 -17.43
N MET A 137 -0.93 9.99 -16.93
CA MET A 137 0.23 9.63 -16.14
C MET A 137 1.43 9.44 -17.09
N THR A 138 2.25 10.47 -17.20
CA THR A 138 3.45 10.45 -18.05
C THR A 138 4.59 9.68 -17.39
N ALA A 139 5.42 8.99 -18.16
CA ALA A 139 6.61 8.33 -17.61
C ALA A 139 7.57 9.32 -16.91
N GLY A 140 8.26 8.84 -15.88
CA GLY A 140 9.26 9.59 -15.11
C GLY A 140 8.73 10.30 -13.87
N LYS A 141 7.41 10.34 -13.64
CA LYS A 141 6.86 10.80 -12.35
C LYS A 141 7.24 9.84 -11.24
N THR A 142 7.76 10.36 -10.14
CA THR A 142 8.12 9.54 -8.98
C THR A 142 7.32 9.94 -7.74
N TYR A 143 7.12 8.96 -6.86
CA TYR A 143 6.33 9.10 -5.65
C TYR A 143 7.03 8.36 -4.52
N ASN A 144 7.09 8.99 -3.34
CA ASN A 144 7.42 8.27 -2.12
C ASN A 144 6.17 7.48 -1.71
N VAL A 145 6.35 6.19 -1.46
CA VAL A 145 5.30 5.28 -1.04
C VAL A 145 5.62 4.78 0.35
N VAL A 146 4.66 4.88 1.26
CA VAL A 146 4.71 4.25 2.58
C VAL A 146 3.55 3.28 2.66
N VAL A 147 3.86 2.04 3.05
CA VAL A 147 2.90 0.95 3.14
C VAL A 147 2.91 0.40 4.56
N VAL A 148 1.74 0.31 5.16
CA VAL A 148 1.53 -0.45 6.40
C VAL A 148 0.83 -1.74 6.03
N GLN A 149 1.53 -2.86 6.17
CA GLN A 149 0.98 -4.18 5.90
C GLN A 149 0.05 -4.63 7.04
N PRO A 150 -1.04 -5.36 6.71
CA PRO A 150 -1.99 -5.86 7.69
C PRO A 150 -1.35 -6.80 8.73
#